data_AF-A0A016S3K7-F1
#
_entry.id   AF-A0A016S3K7-F1
#
_cell.length_a   1.000
_cell.length_b   1.000
_cell.length_c   1.000
_cell.angle_alpha   90.00
_cell.angle_beta   90.00
_cell.angle_gamma   90.00
#
_symmetry.space_group_name_H-M   'P 1'
#
loop_
_entity.id
_entity.type
_entity.pdbx_description
1 polymer ?
#
loop_
_entity_poly.entity_id
_entity_poly.type
_entity_poly.pdbx_seq_one_letter_code
_entity_poly.pdbx_strand_id
1 'polypeptide(L)'
;MRWFLLTALFLCNGVNAIDVNSRVDCFPEPGASQDACLARGCTWEEAPQGSPEGVPWCFYPKETGYRVYQQNVDYYQLVPETLSTPYGANISPLEVKVRKNGATLLVSIGNSNRYVPPVQLPEQPGVSSETLAFSASTIDNSKVFAFQVVRQSTNTPLWDTSIGGMQFADKFIQIATYLPSSNVFGFGQHVHHRLRHDLSRYTVWPMFARDIGPDSTSPLSTQNLYGVHPFYICVENDGKAHGVFILNSNAQEVVTGPGPHLIYRTIGGQLDIAFFPGPTPEEVVQQYLAHIGHPFLPAYWALGYQLSRWGYKNLDDMKAVVARVQAAQIPLDVPYADIDYMERYKDFTLGPDWAGFGAYVDDLHKMGLHLILIFDPAVEADYGSFQRGRDQNASFLEWAKPSQVPTKIQNQYPLAKDTLIMLGNVWPDRNTAMPDFLDPTNKTLQWWTSECQLFHKTVAFDGMWIDMNEPSNFDTDTYTEETVRGEAGNAHLSCPISGPDAEFDNPPYKTYAVYNRQGEQLCSKTLCMLAKTGRRTMDFYNTKNLYGMSEAKATSQALAATTKKRGAVISSFPVDIPLFWPLWRRLAG
;
A
#
# COMPACT_ATOMS: atom_id res chain seq x y z
N MET A 1 -55.28 -36.19 -41.26
CA MET A 1 -53.93 -36.29 -40.64
C MET A 1 -53.04 -35.29 -41.36
N ARG A 2 -52.96 -34.06 -40.85
CA ARG A 2 -51.89 -33.55 -39.97
C ARG A 2 -50.58 -33.31 -40.73
N TRP A 3 -50.40 -32.09 -41.22
CA TRP A 3 -49.09 -31.44 -41.34
C TRP A 3 -49.27 -29.97 -40.91
N PHE A 4 -49.17 -29.77 -39.59
CA PHE A 4 -48.92 -28.46 -38.99
C PHE A 4 -47.40 -28.34 -38.85
N LEU A 5 -46.78 -27.45 -39.61
CA LEU A 5 -45.41 -27.02 -39.38
C LEU A 5 -45.44 -25.95 -38.28
N LEU A 6 -44.95 -26.33 -37.10
CA LEU A 6 -44.67 -25.41 -36.01
C LEU A 6 -43.54 -24.46 -36.41
N THR A 7 -43.88 -23.19 -36.63
CA THR A 7 -42.99 -22.07 -36.32
C THR A 7 -42.81 -22.02 -34.80
N ALA A 8 -41.74 -22.64 -34.30
CA ALA A 8 -41.27 -22.39 -32.94
C ALA A 8 -40.63 -20.99 -32.91
N LEU A 9 -41.39 -20.01 -32.42
CA LEU A 9 -40.84 -18.76 -31.93
C LEU A 9 -39.88 -19.11 -30.78
N PHE A 10 -38.58 -19.01 -31.02
CA PHE A 10 -37.62 -18.73 -29.96
C PHE A 10 -37.85 -17.28 -29.51
N LEU A 11 -38.78 -17.11 -28.56
CA LEU A 11 -38.76 -15.99 -27.64
C LEU A 11 -37.61 -16.24 -26.65
N CYS A 12 -36.37 -16.02 -27.10
CA CYS A 12 -35.32 -15.66 -26.16
C CYS A 12 -35.70 -14.30 -25.60
N ASN A 13 -36.18 -14.28 -24.35
CA ASN A 13 -36.21 -13.07 -23.55
C ASN A 13 -34.83 -12.42 -23.66
N GLY A 14 -34.81 -11.18 -24.14
CA GLY A 14 -33.60 -10.40 -24.31
C GLY A 14 -32.90 -10.20 -22.98
N VAL A 15 -31.93 -11.07 -22.69
CA VAL A 15 -30.86 -10.73 -21.76
C VAL A 15 -30.00 -9.72 -22.52
N ASN A 16 -29.96 -8.48 -22.04
CA ASN A 16 -29.04 -7.48 -22.58
C ASN A 16 -27.62 -8.03 -22.46
N ALA A 17 -27.06 -8.55 -23.57
CA ALA A 17 -25.71 -9.08 -23.58
C ALA A 17 -24.74 -7.97 -23.15
N ILE A 18 -23.96 -8.22 -22.10
CA ILE A 18 -22.94 -7.28 -21.61
C ILE A 18 -21.73 -7.41 -22.53
N ASP A 19 -21.28 -6.27 -23.09
CA ASP A 19 -20.10 -6.21 -23.94
C ASP A 19 -18.91 -6.86 -23.22
N VAL A 20 -18.23 -7.79 -23.91
CA VAL A 20 -17.04 -8.49 -23.45
C VAL A 20 -15.94 -7.55 -22.98
N ASN A 21 -15.90 -6.32 -23.52
CA ASN A 21 -14.90 -5.32 -23.16
C ASN A 21 -15.19 -4.60 -21.83
N SER A 22 -16.40 -4.77 -21.29
CA SER A 22 -16.92 -4.01 -20.16
C SER A 22 -17.49 -4.89 -19.06
N ARG A 23 -17.19 -6.19 -19.09
CA ARG A 23 -17.61 -7.14 -18.06
C ARG A 23 -16.90 -6.84 -16.73
N VAL A 24 -17.66 -6.78 -15.65
CA VAL A 24 -17.16 -6.70 -14.27
C VAL A 24 -17.16 -8.10 -13.69
N ASP A 25 -15.96 -8.62 -13.42
CA ASP A 25 -15.75 -9.98 -12.95
C ASP A 25 -16.39 -10.24 -11.58
N CYS A 26 -17.20 -11.31 -11.50
CA CYS A 26 -17.90 -11.78 -10.30
C CYS A 26 -17.19 -12.97 -9.61
N PHE A 27 -16.17 -13.52 -10.25
CA PHE A 27 -15.34 -14.59 -9.72
C PHE A 27 -13.85 -14.28 -9.95
N PRO A 28 -13.32 -13.20 -9.34
CA PRO A 28 -11.93 -12.78 -9.52
C PRO A 28 -10.86 -13.74 -9.00
N GLU A 29 -11.17 -14.55 -8.01
CA GLU A 29 -10.26 -15.58 -7.51
C GLU A 29 -10.21 -16.83 -8.44
N PRO A 30 -9.16 -17.67 -8.37
CA PRO A 30 -9.03 -18.83 -9.24
C PRO A 30 -10.14 -19.87 -9.03
N GLY A 31 -10.45 -20.63 -10.09
CA GLY A 31 -11.38 -21.76 -10.02
C GLY A 31 -12.83 -21.46 -10.41
N ALA A 32 -13.07 -20.37 -11.15
CA ALA A 32 -14.38 -20.04 -11.70
C ALA A 32 -14.93 -21.20 -12.57
N SER A 33 -16.19 -21.56 -12.36
CA SER A 33 -16.94 -22.52 -13.16
C SER A 33 -18.36 -22.02 -13.38
N GLN A 34 -19.07 -22.55 -14.36
CA GLN A 34 -20.46 -22.17 -14.63
C GLN A 34 -21.35 -22.34 -13.40
N ASP A 35 -21.32 -23.51 -12.77
CA ASP A 35 -22.15 -23.79 -11.59
C ASP A 35 -21.82 -22.86 -10.42
N ALA A 36 -20.53 -22.64 -10.16
CA ALA A 36 -20.09 -21.77 -9.07
C ALA A 36 -20.42 -20.29 -9.36
N CYS A 37 -20.39 -19.87 -10.63
CA CYS A 37 -20.81 -18.53 -11.05
C CYS A 37 -22.32 -18.31 -10.85
N LEU A 38 -23.15 -19.24 -11.33
CA LEU A 38 -24.60 -19.18 -11.21
C LEU A 38 -25.04 -19.23 -9.74
N ALA A 39 -24.32 -19.98 -8.89
CA ALA A 39 -24.56 -20.03 -7.44
C ALA A 39 -24.34 -18.67 -6.75
N ARG A 40 -23.54 -17.77 -7.34
CA ARG A 40 -23.36 -16.38 -6.86
C ARG A 40 -24.46 -15.43 -7.34
N GLY A 41 -25.39 -15.91 -8.16
CA GLY A 41 -26.37 -15.08 -8.87
C GLY A 41 -25.77 -14.29 -10.02
N CYS A 42 -24.62 -14.72 -10.55
CA CYS A 42 -23.92 -14.06 -11.65
C CYS A 42 -24.22 -14.68 -13.01
N THR A 43 -23.75 -14.03 -14.08
CA THR A 43 -23.93 -14.51 -15.45
C THR A 43 -22.67 -15.23 -15.92
N TRP A 44 -22.84 -16.43 -16.47
CA TRP A 44 -21.78 -17.18 -17.13
C TRP A 44 -21.93 -17.13 -18.65
N GLU A 45 -20.94 -16.59 -19.35
CA GLU A 45 -20.86 -16.61 -20.80
C GLU A 45 -19.39 -16.65 -21.22
N GLU A 46 -19.00 -17.68 -21.97
CA GLU A 46 -17.63 -17.81 -22.47
C GLU A 46 -17.26 -16.65 -23.41
N ALA A 47 -16.02 -16.18 -23.31
CA ALA A 47 -15.53 -15.12 -24.18
C ALA A 47 -15.41 -15.67 -25.63
N PRO A 48 -16.01 -15.01 -26.64
CA PRO A 48 -15.85 -15.39 -28.03
C PRO A 48 -14.37 -15.41 -28.47
N GLN A 49 -14.05 -16.22 -29.49
CA GLN A 49 -12.71 -16.23 -30.06
C GLN A 49 -12.30 -14.83 -30.56
N GLY A 50 -11.09 -14.39 -30.19
CA GLY A 50 -10.58 -13.06 -30.53
C GLY A 50 -10.96 -11.96 -29.53
N SER A 51 -11.65 -12.31 -28.43
CA SER A 51 -11.85 -11.39 -27.31
C SER A 51 -10.51 -11.00 -26.65
N PRO A 52 -10.45 -9.84 -25.98
CA PRO A 52 -9.30 -9.44 -25.18
C PRO A 52 -8.84 -10.52 -24.19
N GLU A 53 -7.54 -10.55 -23.91
CA GLU A 53 -7.00 -11.48 -22.93
C GLU A 53 -7.55 -11.15 -21.53
N GLY A 54 -7.88 -12.19 -20.77
CA GLY A 54 -8.38 -12.07 -19.40
C GLY A 54 -9.85 -11.67 -19.26
N VAL A 55 -10.64 -11.64 -20.34
CA VAL A 55 -12.09 -11.37 -20.27
C VAL A 55 -12.77 -12.37 -19.33
N PRO A 56 -13.51 -11.90 -18.31
CA PRO A 56 -14.16 -12.78 -17.36
C PRO A 56 -15.35 -13.51 -18.00
N TRP A 57 -15.41 -14.83 -17.78
CA TRP A 57 -16.55 -15.64 -18.17
C TRP A 57 -17.69 -15.56 -17.15
N CYS A 58 -17.36 -15.34 -15.88
CA CYS A 58 -18.32 -15.06 -14.82
C CYS A 58 -18.35 -13.56 -14.50
N PHE A 59 -19.48 -12.89 -14.72
CA PHE A 59 -19.58 -11.45 -14.52
C PHE A 59 -20.90 -11.04 -13.86
N TYR A 60 -20.90 -9.87 -13.24
CA TYR A 60 -22.08 -9.35 -12.57
C TYR A 60 -23.19 -8.97 -13.56
N PRO A 61 -24.46 -9.31 -13.26
CA PRO A 61 -25.62 -8.67 -13.89
C PRO A 61 -25.62 -7.17 -13.61
N LYS A 62 -26.16 -6.36 -14.53
CA LYS A 62 -26.24 -4.91 -14.40
C LYS A 62 -27.08 -4.47 -13.19
N GLU A 63 -27.98 -5.32 -12.73
CA GLU A 63 -28.82 -5.13 -11.55
C GLU A 63 -28.07 -5.32 -10.22
N THR A 64 -26.78 -5.68 -10.27
CA THR A 64 -25.95 -5.84 -9.07
C THR A 64 -25.46 -4.50 -8.56
N GLY A 65 -25.94 -4.10 -7.39
CA GLY A 65 -25.42 -2.94 -6.68
C GLY A 65 -26.32 -2.47 -5.57
N TYR A 66 -26.39 -1.16 -5.44
CA TYR A 66 -27.13 -0.45 -4.40
C TYR A 66 -28.21 0.40 -5.04
N ARG A 67 -29.32 0.68 -4.35
CA ARG A 67 -30.32 1.68 -4.75
C ARG A 67 -30.41 2.81 -3.74
N VAL A 68 -30.81 3.99 -4.21
CA VAL A 68 -31.05 5.15 -3.34
C VAL A 68 -32.24 4.86 -2.42
N TYR A 69 -32.00 4.95 -1.11
CA TYR A 69 -33.04 4.93 -0.08
C TYR A 69 -33.45 6.36 0.29
N GLN A 70 -32.46 7.21 0.56
CA GLN A 70 -32.65 8.62 0.86
C GLN A 70 -31.54 9.43 0.19
N GLN A 71 -31.87 10.64 -0.25
CA GLN A 71 -30.87 11.56 -0.79
C GLN A 71 -31.17 13.00 -0.38
N ASN A 72 -30.10 13.75 -0.17
CA ASN A 72 -30.04 15.20 -0.02
C ASN A 72 -29.01 15.73 -1.04
N VAL A 73 -28.76 17.05 -1.08
CA VAL A 73 -27.92 17.68 -2.13
C VAL A 73 -26.57 16.98 -2.34
N ASP A 74 -25.81 16.76 -1.28
CA ASP A 74 -24.45 16.19 -1.32
C ASP A 74 -24.33 14.89 -0.50
N TYR A 75 -25.45 14.20 -0.26
CA TYR A 75 -25.51 13.03 0.60
C TYR A 75 -26.53 12.01 0.11
N TYR A 76 -26.12 10.74 0.06
CA TYR A 76 -26.98 9.62 -0.33
C TYR A 76 -26.87 8.51 0.71
N GLN A 77 -28.02 7.96 1.11
CA GLN A 77 -28.12 6.68 1.78
C GLN A 77 -28.57 5.64 0.79
N LEU A 78 -27.81 4.57 0.71
CA LEU A 78 -28.00 3.49 -0.23
C LEU A 78 -28.36 2.20 0.52
N VAL A 79 -29.22 1.39 -0.08
CA VAL A 79 -29.52 0.03 0.38
C VAL A 79 -29.18 -0.97 -0.71
N PRO A 80 -28.58 -2.12 -0.39
CA PRO A 80 -28.16 -3.08 -1.41
C PRO A 80 -29.38 -3.77 -2.04
N GLU A 81 -29.29 -4.07 -3.35
CA GLU A 81 -30.25 -4.95 -4.03
C GLU A 81 -30.10 -6.40 -3.54
N THR A 82 -28.87 -6.80 -3.19
CA THR A 82 -28.55 -8.12 -2.62
C THR A 82 -27.86 -7.97 -1.26
N LEU A 83 -28.49 -8.50 -0.19
CA LEU A 83 -27.97 -8.35 1.18
C LEU A 83 -26.67 -9.13 1.44
N SER A 84 -26.45 -10.26 0.77
CA SER A 84 -25.28 -11.11 0.97
C SER A 84 -24.52 -11.34 -0.32
N THR A 85 -23.20 -11.27 -0.25
CA THR A 85 -22.27 -11.64 -1.31
C THR A 85 -21.48 -12.88 -0.87
N PRO A 86 -20.74 -13.53 -1.78
CA PRO A 86 -19.80 -14.60 -1.41
C PRO A 86 -18.73 -14.16 -0.41
N TYR A 87 -18.46 -12.84 -0.32
CA TYR A 87 -17.40 -12.26 0.51
C TYR A 87 -17.91 -11.61 1.80
N GLY A 88 -19.22 -11.70 2.07
CA GLY A 88 -19.84 -11.16 3.27
C GLY A 88 -21.13 -10.39 2.99
N ALA A 89 -21.79 -9.97 4.07
CA ALA A 89 -23.00 -9.14 3.99
C ALA A 89 -22.66 -7.72 3.54
N ASN A 90 -23.43 -7.21 2.58
CA ASN A 90 -23.36 -5.82 2.16
C ASN A 90 -23.82 -4.90 3.30
N ILE A 91 -23.11 -3.80 3.50
CA ILE A 91 -23.44 -2.78 4.48
C ILE A 91 -24.74 -2.10 4.06
N SER A 92 -25.66 -1.93 5.01
CA SER A 92 -26.96 -1.32 4.81
C SER A 92 -27.42 -0.59 6.09
N PRO A 93 -27.75 0.71 6.04
CA PRO A 93 -27.54 1.62 4.91
C PRO A 93 -26.05 1.95 4.71
N LEU A 94 -25.66 2.17 3.45
CA LEU A 94 -24.34 2.68 3.06
C LEU A 94 -24.43 4.18 2.76
N GLU A 95 -23.48 4.98 3.23
CA GLU A 95 -23.47 6.43 3.00
C GLU A 95 -22.53 6.83 1.86
N VAL A 96 -22.97 7.77 1.02
CA VAL A 96 -22.13 8.51 0.06
C VAL A 96 -22.21 9.99 0.40
N LYS A 97 -21.06 10.65 0.55
CA LYS A 97 -20.93 12.07 0.83
C LYS A 97 -20.08 12.72 -0.26
N VAL A 98 -20.55 13.85 -0.78
CA VAL A 98 -19.84 14.63 -1.79
C VAL A 98 -19.45 15.98 -1.16
N ARG A 99 -18.25 16.46 -1.45
CA ARG A 99 -17.86 17.83 -1.11
C ARG A 99 -16.85 18.36 -2.11
N LYS A 100 -16.64 19.68 -2.10
CA LYS A 100 -15.59 20.34 -2.87
C LYS A 100 -14.57 20.97 -1.93
N ASN A 101 -13.33 21.02 -2.38
CA ASN A 101 -12.25 21.74 -1.72
C ASN A 101 -11.42 22.48 -2.78
N GLY A 102 -11.77 23.74 -3.03
CA GLY A 102 -11.31 24.43 -4.25
C GLY A 102 -11.85 23.74 -5.51
N ALA A 103 -10.96 23.46 -6.46
CA ALA A 103 -11.28 22.72 -7.68
C ALA A 103 -11.42 21.19 -7.47
N THR A 104 -10.84 20.65 -6.39
CA THR A 104 -10.90 19.22 -6.07
C THR A 104 -12.31 18.80 -5.68
N LEU A 105 -12.84 17.76 -6.32
CA LEU A 105 -14.09 17.10 -5.92
C LEU A 105 -13.76 15.88 -5.07
N LEU A 106 -14.44 15.73 -3.95
CA LEU A 106 -14.20 14.67 -2.96
C LEU A 106 -15.47 13.85 -2.78
N VAL A 107 -15.34 12.52 -2.87
CA VAL A 107 -16.44 11.57 -2.69
C VAL A 107 -16.03 10.55 -1.63
N SER A 108 -16.78 10.48 -0.54
CA SER A 108 -16.59 9.50 0.53
C SER A 108 -17.71 8.47 0.48
N ILE A 109 -17.36 7.18 0.43
CA ILE A 109 -18.30 6.06 0.43
C ILE A 109 -17.94 5.15 1.60
N GLY A 110 -18.80 5.13 2.62
CA GLY A 110 -18.59 4.40 3.86
C GLY A 110 -19.29 5.02 5.05
N ASN A 111 -19.38 4.25 6.14
CA ASN A 111 -20.04 4.67 7.37
C ASN A 111 -19.00 5.13 8.40
N SER A 112 -19.39 6.00 9.34
CA SER A 112 -18.49 6.63 10.32
C SER A 112 -17.76 5.68 11.26
N ASN A 113 -18.20 4.43 11.37
CA ASN A 113 -17.57 3.39 12.19
C ASN A 113 -16.50 2.57 11.45
N ARG A 114 -16.28 2.84 10.15
CA ARG A 114 -15.27 2.12 9.36
C ARG A 114 -13.89 2.74 9.53
N TYR A 115 -12.88 1.92 9.31
CA TYR A 115 -11.48 2.36 9.35
C TYR A 115 -11.19 3.38 8.24
N VAL A 116 -10.56 4.48 8.63
CA VAL A 116 -9.94 5.47 7.75
C VAL A 116 -8.46 5.51 8.10
N PRO A 117 -7.54 5.49 7.12
CA PRO A 117 -6.12 5.61 7.38
C PRO A 117 -5.81 6.81 8.30
N PRO A 118 -5.04 6.63 9.39
CA PRO A 118 -4.71 7.70 10.35
C PRO A 118 -3.65 8.68 9.79
N VAL A 119 -3.77 9.04 8.53
CA VAL A 119 -2.85 9.92 7.82
C VAL A 119 -3.38 11.34 7.85
N GLN A 120 -2.59 12.26 8.39
CA GLN A 120 -2.92 13.68 8.39
C GLN A 120 -2.53 14.30 7.05
N LEU A 121 -3.49 14.36 6.12
CA LEU A 121 -3.30 15.02 4.82
C LEU A 121 -3.49 16.54 4.97
N PRO A 122 -2.65 17.38 4.32
CA PRO A 122 -2.82 18.83 4.33
C PRO A 122 -4.13 19.32 3.72
N GLU A 123 -4.69 18.57 2.77
CA GLU A 123 -5.91 18.88 2.01
C GLU A 123 -5.98 20.36 1.57
N GLN A 124 -4.90 20.90 1.01
CA GLN A 124 -4.95 22.28 0.52
C GLN A 124 -5.98 22.40 -0.62
N PRO A 125 -6.76 23.50 -0.70
CA PRO A 125 -7.75 23.67 -1.76
C PRO A 125 -7.13 23.55 -3.15
N GLY A 126 -7.71 22.71 -4.01
CA GLY A 126 -7.24 22.55 -5.38
C GLY A 126 -7.41 23.84 -6.19
N VAL A 127 -6.47 24.13 -7.09
CA VAL A 127 -6.52 25.29 -7.99
C VAL A 127 -6.48 24.78 -9.42
N SER A 128 -7.48 25.17 -10.22
CA SER A 128 -7.59 24.81 -11.63
C SER A 128 -8.54 25.77 -12.33
N SER A 129 -8.36 25.97 -13.65
CA SER A 129 -9.36 26.64 -14.50
C SER A 129 -10.55 25.73 -14.81
N GLU A 130 -10.46 24.45 -14.47
CA GLU A 130 -11.44 23.43 -14.78
C GLU A 130 -12.22 23.03 -13.53
N THR A 131 -13.49 22.69 -13.72
CA THR A 131 -14.41 22.37 -12.63
C THR A 131 -15.10 21.03 -12.87
N LEU A 132 -15.31 20.30 -11.77
CA LEU A 132 -15.99 19.01 -11.76
C LEU A 132 -17.38 19.12 -11.15
N ALA A 133 -18.32 18.34 -11.67
CA ALA A 133 -19.65 18.15 -11.11
C ALA A 133 -19.86 16.66 -10.79
N PHE A 134 -20.52 16.41 -9.67
CA PHE A 134 -21.03 15.09 -9.32
C PHE A 134 -22.47 14.98 -9.82
N SER A 135 -22.80 13.87 -10.48
CA SER A 135 -24.15 13.60 -10.97
C SER A 135 -24.54 12.17 -10.63
N ALA A 136 -25.55 11.99 -9.79
CA ALA A 136 -26.13 10.67 -9.50
C ALA A 136 -27.18 10.28 -10.55
N SER A 137 -27.23 9.00 -10.89
CA SER A 137 -28.15 8.42 -11.87
C SER A 137 -28.50 6.97 -11.49
N THR A 138 -29.25 6.30 -12.36
CA THR A 138 -29.47 4.86 -12.30
C THR A 138 -28.89 4.17 -13.53
N ILE A 139 -28.46 2.92 -13.38
CA ILE A 139 -27.94 2.13 -14.49
C ILE A 139 -29.09 1.67 -15.39
N ASP A 140 -29.09 2.10 -16.64
CA ASP A 140 -30.13 1.81 -17.64
C ASP A 140 -31.55 2.03 -17.06
N ASN A 141 -32.44 1.06 -17.20
CA ASN A 141 -33.80 1.07 -16.64
C ASN A 141 -33.90 0.38 -15.27
N SER A 142 -32.77 0.15 -14.60
CA SER A 142 -32.73 -0.48 -13.28
C SER A 142 -32.90 0.56 -12.15
N LYS A 143 -32.92 0.08 -10.90
CA LYS A 143 -32.89 0.94 -9.69
C LYS A 143 -31.48 1.08 -9.11
N VAL A 144 -30.49 0.48 -9.75
CA VAL A 144 -29.10 0.49 -9.27
C VAL A 144 -28.54 1.90 -9.41
N PHE A 145 -28.15 2.48 -8.30
CA PHE A 145 -27.44 3.74 -8.16
C PHE A 145 -26.12 3.68 -8.91
N ALA A 146 -25.88 4.70 -9.73
CA ALA A 146 -24.60 5.03 -10.30
C ALA A 146 -24.33 6.52 -10.09
N PHE A 147 -23.08 6.93 -10.21
CA PHE A 147 -22.73 8.33 -10.30
C PHE A 147 -21.65 8.57 -11.35
N GLN A 148 -21.63 9.80 -11.83
CA GLN A 148 -20.62 10.32 -12.71
C GLN A 148 -19.92 11.51 -12.07
N VAL A 149 -18.60 11.59 -12.24
CA VAL A 149 -17.82 12.82 -12.08
C VAL A 149 -17.56 13.38 -13.46
N VAL A 150 -18.12 14.56 -13.74
CA VAL A 150 -18.15 15.14 -15.08
C VAL A 150 -17.36 16.44 -15.11
N ARG A 151 -16.50 16.59 -16.12
CA ARG A 151 -15.84 17.87 -16.43
C ARG A 151 -16.86 18.84 -17.01
N GLN A 152 -17.09 19.98 -16.35
CA GLN A 152 -18.16 20.89 -16.75
C GLN A 152 -17.89 21.60 -18.09
N SER A 153 -16.63 21.86 -18.43
CA SER A 153 -16.26 22.62 -19.64
C SER A 153 -16.51 21.85 -20.93
N THR A 154 -16.43 20.52 -20.90
CA THR A 154 -16.55 19.64 -22.07
C THR A 154 -17.71 18.66 -21.97
N ASN A 155 -18.34 18.58 -20.80
CA ASN A 155 -19.32 17.55 -20.45
C ASN A 155 -18.78 16.11 -20.55
N THR A 156 -17.46 15.93 -20.40
CA THR A 156 -16.81 14.61 -20.45
C THR A 156 -16.97 13.89 -19.11
N PRO A 157 -17.54 12.67 -19.07
CA PRO A 157 -17.54 11.84 -17.87
C PRO A 157 -16.12 11.31 -17.61
N LEU A 158 -15.53 11.70 -16.48
CA LEU A 158 -14.18 11.30 -16.07
C LEU A 158 -14.18 10.00 -15.29
N TRP A 159 -15.28 9.75 -14.57
CA TRP A 159 -15.52 8.57 -13.78
C TRP A 159 -17.01 8.29 -13.86
N ASP A 160 -17.39 7.14 -14.41
CA ASP A 160 -18.78 6.74 -14.62
C ASP A 160 -19.01 5.33 -14.08
N THR A 161 -19.67 5.23 -12.92
CA THR A 161 -19.92 3.95 -12.26
C THR A 161 -21.11 3.18 -12.85
N SER A 162 -21.68 3.63 -13.97
CA SER A 162 -22.77 2.91 -14.65
C SER A 162 -22.35 1.58 -15.27
N ILE A 163 -21.04 1.28 -15.29
CA ILE A 163 -20.53 -0.07 -15.58
C ILE A 163 -21.06 -1.12 -14.57
N GLY A 164 -21.40 -0.72 -13.34
CA GLY A 164 -22.08 -1.56 -12.36
C GLY A 164 -21.16 -2.43 -11.50
N GLY A 165 -21.76 -3.36 -10.74
CA GLY A 165 -21.04 -4.32 -9.89
C GLY A 165 -20.54 -3.76 -8.56
N MET A 166 -21.15 -2.68 -8.05
CA MET A 166 -20.80 -2.10 -6.76
C MET A 166 -21.13 -3.05 -5.60
N GLN A 167 -20.16 -3.34 -4.75
CA GLN A 167 -20.34 -4.15 -3.54
C GLN A 167 -19.60 -3.51 -2.38
N PHE A 168 -20.15 -3.63 -1.17
CA PHE A 168 -19.57 -2.98 0.00
C PHE A 168 -19.87 -3.82 1.25
N ALA A 169 -19.09 -4.86 1.46
CA ALA A 169 -19.06 -5.68 2.66
C ALA A 169 -17.90 -5.29 3.59
N ASP A 170 -17.83 -5.88 4.78
CA ASP A 170 -16.82 -5.53 5.77
C ASP A 170 -15.37 -5.79 5.30
N LYS A 171 -15.14 -6.92 4.64
CA LYS A 171 -13.82 -7.32 4.11
C LYS A 171 -13.79 -7.46 2.58
N PHE A 172 -14.72 -6.80 1.90
CA PHE A 172 -14.75 -6.74 0.44
C PHE A 172 -15.52 -5.53 -0.06
N ILE A 173 -14.83 -4.61 -0.70
CA ILE A 173 -15.39 -3.42 -1.33
C ILE A 173 -14.98 -3.45 -2.79
N GLN A 174 -15.94 -3.28 -3.69
CA GLN A 174 -15.71 -3.18 -5.13
C GLN A 174 -16.47 -1.99 -5.70
N ILE A 175 -15.79 -1.19 -6.52
CA ILE A 175 -16.40 -0.16 -7.35
C ILE A 175 -15.73 -0.16 -8.72
N ALA A 176 -16.52 -0.01 -9.77
CA ALA A 176 -16.03 0.01 -11.14
C ALA A 176 -16.47 1.29 -11.84
N THR A 177 -15.73 1.70 -12.86
CA THR A 177 -15.99 2.94 -13.59
C THR A 177 -15.44 2.90 -15.01
N TYR A 178 -16.16 3.51 -15.95
CA TYR A 178 -15.59 3.82 -17.27
C TYR A 178 -14.63 5.01 -17.19
N LEU A 179 -13.65 4.99 -18.09
CA LEU A 179 -12.69 6.08 -18.27
C LEU A 179 -12.94 6.81 -19.59
N PRO A 180 -12.63 8.11 -19.67
CA PRO A 180 -12.81 8.87 -20.91
C PRO A 180 -11.79 8.52 -22.01
N SER A 181 -10.66 7.89 -21.65
CA SER A 181 -9.64 7.44 -22.60
C SER A 181 -8.83 6.27 -22.04
N SER A 182 -7.98 5.67 -22.88
CA SER A 182 -7.02 4.64 -22.48
C SER A 182 -5.65 5.19 -22.05
N ASN A 183 -5.48 6.51 -21.95
CA ASN A 183 -4.20 7.12 -21.59
C ASN A 183 -4.06 7.26 -20.08
N VAL A 184 -3.91 6.12 -19.40
CA VAL A 184 -3.81 6.02 -17.94
C VAL A 184 -2.36 5.83 -17.51
N PHE A 185 -1.96 6.56 -16.47
CA PHE A 185 -0.62 6.57 -15.90
C PHE A 185 -0.71 6.49 -14.37
N GLY A 186 0.17 5.74 -13.72
CA GLY A 186 0.18 5.59 -12.26
C GLY A 186 -0.22 4.19 -11.81
N PHE A 187 -0.84 4.13 -10.62
CA PHE A 187 -0.78 3.02 -9.66
C PHE A 187 0.65 2.60 -9.30
N GLY A 188 0.80 1.93 -8.17
CA GLY A 188 2.10 1.45 -7.74
C GLY A 188 2.06 0.72 -6.40
N GLN A 189 3.12 0.01 -6.03
CA GLN A 189 4.37 -0.10 -6.78
C GLN A 189 4.47 -1.42 -7.57
N HIS A 190 4.79 -1.31 -8.86
CA HIS A 190 4.88 -2.44 -9.80
C HIS A 190 5.94 -2.17 -10.87
N VAL A 191 6.31 -3.21 -11.63
CA VAL A 191 7.09 -3.05 -12.87
C VAL A 191 6.14 -3.01 -14.07
N HIS A 192 5.69 -1.82 -14.47
CA HIS A 192 4.76 -1.69 -15.60
C HIS A 192 5.37 -1.92 -17.00
N HIS A 193 6.71 -1.94 -17.14
CA HIS A 193 7.49 -1.89 -18.40
C HIS A 193 7.24 -0.68 -19.33
N ARG A 194 6.04 -0.10 -19.30
CA ARG A 194 5.66 1.12 -20.01
C ARG A 194 5.03 2.09 -19.01
N LEU A 195 5.20 3.38 -19.25
CA LEU A 195 4.59 4.41 -18.40
C LEU A 195 3.06 4.45 -18.55
N ARG A 196 2.57 4.31 -19.80
CA ARG A 196 1.14 4.22 -20.10
C ARG A 196 0.68 2.77 -19.91
N HIS A 197 -0.40 2.59 -19.16
CA HIS A 197 -1.05 1.29 -19.00
C HIS A 197 -1.57 0.73 -20.33
N ASP A 198 -1.53 -0.59 -20.46
CA ASP A 198 -2.17 -1.30 -21.57
C ASP A 198 -3.58 -1.74 -21.17
N LEU A 199 -4.57 -0.98 -21.64
CA LEU A 199 -5.98 -1.28 -21.41
C LEU A 199 -6.57 -2.20 -22.49
N SER A 200 -5.80 -2.71 -23.46
CA SER A 200 -6.32 -3.62 -24.49
C SER A 200 -6.64 -5.04 -23.99
N ARG A 201 -6.36 -5.31 -22.72
CA ARG A 201 -6.53 -6.59 -22.02
C ARG A 201 -7.02 -6.33 -20.59
N TYR A 202 -7.57 -7.35 -19.95
CA TYR A 202 -7.83 -7.32 -18.53
C TYR A 202 -6.54 -7.59 -17.75
N THR A 203 -6.13 -6.64 -16.90
CA THR A 203 -4.91 -6.77 -16.07
C THR A 203 -5.19 -6.33 -14.64
N VAL A 204 -4.85 -7.19 -13.67
CA VAL A 204 -4.98 -6.92 -12.23
C VAL A 204 -3.66 -6.41 -11.67
N TRP A 205 -3.69 -5.30 -10.95
CA TRP A 205 -2.55 -4.66 -10.29
C TRP A 205 -2.78 -4.66 -8.76
N PRO A 206 -2.33 -5.70 -8.02
CA PRO A 206 -2.42 -5.76 -6.57
C PRO A 206 -1.53 -4.71 -5.88
N MET A 207 -2.03 -4.07 -4.83
CA MET A 207 -1.30 -3.10 -4.01
C MET A 207 -1.32 -3.57 -2.55
N PHE A 208 -0.18 -4.11 -2.13
CA PHE A 208 0.08 -4.57 -0.77
C PHE A 208 1.59 -4.61 -0.55
N ALA A 209 2.13 -3.70 0.26
CA ALA A 209 3.57 -3.49 0.47
C ALA A 209 4.37 -4.79 0.70
N ARG A 210 5.29 -5.20 -0.16
CA ARG A 210 5.95 -6.49 0.00
C ARG A 210 7.38 -6.49 -0.50
N ASP A 211 8.23 -7.06 0.33
CA ASP A 211 9.62 -7.32 0.02
C ASP A 211 9.72 -8.46 -1.00
N ILE A 212 9.81 -8.07 -2.27
CA ILE A 212 10.05 -8.96 -3.40
C ILE A 212 10.87 -8.20 -4.43
N GLY A 213 11.93 -8.85 -4.95
CA GLY A 213 12.72 -8.30 -6.04
C GLY A 213 11.86 -7.98 -7.29
N PRO A 214 12.09 -6.84 -7.96
CA PRO A 214 11.32 -6.44 -9.12
C PRO A 214 11.64 -7.36 -10.31
N ASP A 215 10.62 -7.95 -10.91
CA ASP A 215 10.78 -8.69 -12.16
C ASP A 215 10.77 -7.71 -13.35
N SER A 216 11.97 -7.42 -13.85
CA SER A 216 12.19 -6.57 -15.03
C SER A 216 12.38 -7.37 -16.32
N THR A 217 12.21 -8.69 -16.26
CA THR A 217 12.55 -9.60 -17.37
C THR A 217 11.32 -10.19 -18.03
N SER A 218 10.26 -10.47 -17.28
CA SER A 218 9.02 -10.98 -17.84
C SER A 218 8.33 -9.95 -18.74
N PRO A 219 7.63 -10.37 -19.81
CA PRO A 219 6.86 -9.43 -20.65
C PRO A 219 5.75 -8.69 -19.89
N LEU A 220 5.20 -9.33 -18.84
CA LEU A 220 4.18 -8.77 -17.96
C LEU A 220 4.45 -9.28 -16.54
N SER A 221 4.69 -8.37 -15.61
CA SER A 221 4.75 -8.67 -14.18
C SER A 221 3.83 -7.73 -13.42
N THR A 222 2.83 -8.32 -12.74
CA THR A 222 1.83 -7.59 -11.95
C THR A 222 2.04 -7.74 -10.44
N GLN A 223 3.18 -8.28 -10.01
CA GLN A 223 3.42 -8.45 -8.58
C GLN A 223 3.39 -7.11 -7.83
N ASN A 224 2.77 -7.12 -6.66
CA ASN A 224 2.93 -6.06 -5.68
C ASN A 224 4.38 -6.01 -5.19
N LEU A 225 4.92 -4.79 -5.03
CA LEU A 225 6.24 -4.50 -4.49
C LEU A 225 6.12 -3.69 -3.20
N TYR A 226 7.14 -2.89 -2.88
CA TYR A 226 7.35 -2.23 -1.60
C TYR A 226 6.26 -1.21 -1.24
N GLY A 227 5.87 -0.35 -2.18
CA GLY A 227 4.90 0.75 -1.96
C GLY A 227 3.44 0.44 -2.31
N VAL A 228 2.53 1.29 -1.81
CA VAL A 228 1.11 1.33 -2.19
C VAL A 228 0.71 2.75 -2.59
N HIS A 229 0.42 2.92 -3.87
CA HIS A 229 0.20 4.20 -4.54
C HIS A 229 -1.15 4.20 -5.29
N PRO A 230 -2.29 4.39 -4.60
CA PRO A 230 -3.61 4.38 -5.22
C PRO A 230 -3.96 5.71 -5.89
N PHE A 231 -3.07 6.18 -6.75
CA PHE A 231 -3.21 7.41 -7.55
C PHE A 231 -2.95 7.12 -9.02
N TYR A 232 -3.79 7.66 -9.91
CA TYR A 232 -3.55 7.65 -11.35
C TYR A 232 -3.91 8.99 -11.98
N ILE A 233 -3.34 9.22 -13.17
CA ILE A 233 -3.66 10.33 -14.07
C ILE A 233 -4.22 9.74 -15.36
N CYS A 234 -5.26 10.35 -15.90
CA CYS A 234 -5.79 10.03 -17.21
C CYS A 234 -5.75 11.27 -18.11
N VAL A 235 -5.12 11.13 -19.29
CA VAL A 235 -5.12 12.16 -20.34
C VAL A 235 -6.29 11.93 -21.27
N GLU A 236 -7.27 12.81 -21.22
CA GLU A 236 -8.51 12.78 -21.98
C GLU A 236 -8.28 12.94 -23.48
N ASN A 237 -9.28 12.58 -24.29
CA ASN A 237 -9.16 12.60 -25.75
C ASN A 237 -8.95 14.00 -26.35
N ASP A 238 -9.32 15.05 -25.62
CA ASP A 238 -9.10 16.45 -26.00
C ASP A 238 -7.75 17.01 -25.49
N GLY A 239 -6.94 16.18 -24.85
CA GLY A 239 -5.64 16.55 -24.28
C GLY A 239 -5.71 17.12 -22.86
N LYS A 240 -6.91 17.33 -22.29
CA LYS A 240 -7.05 17.67 -20.87
C LYS A 240 -6.65 16.48 -19.99
N ALA A 241 -6.42 16.72 -18.71
CA ALA A 241 -6.11 15.65 -17.77
C ALA A 241 -6.91 15.75 -16.48
N HIS A 242 -7.12 14.60 -15.84
CA HIS A 242 -7.56 14.52 -14.46
C HIS A 242 -6.76 13.46 -13.71
N GLY A 243 -6.76 13.58 -12.39
CA GLY A 243 -6.20 12.56 -11.50
C GLY A 243 -7.22 12.09 -10.49
N VAL A 244 -7.06 10.85 -10.04
CA VAL A 244 -7.89 10.26 -8.98
C VAL A 244 -6.99 9.62 -7.96
N PHE A 245 -7.17 9.99 -6.69
CA PHE A 245 -6.53 9.38 -5.54
C PHE A 245 -7.59 8.71 -4.66
N ILE A 246 -7.35 7.48 -4.21
CA ILE A 246 -8.23 6.75 -3.29
C ILE A 246 -7.49 6.53 -1.97
N LEU A 247 -7.90 7.21 -0.90
CA LEU A 247 -7.33 7.02 0.42
C LEU A 247 -7.88 5.73 1.05
N ASN A 248 -7.11 4.65 0.92
CA ASN A 248 -7.35 3.37 1.57
C ASN A 248 -5.99 2.68 1.78
N SER A 249 -5.80 2.01 2.93
CA SER A 249 -4.54 1.33 3.25
C SER A 249 -4.66 -0.17 3.48
N ASN A 250 -5.86 -0.75 3.31
CA ASN A 250 -6.02 -2.20 3.30
C ASN A 250 -5.35 -2.78 2.04
N ALA A 251 -5.19 -4.11 1.99
CA ALA A 251 -4.80 -4.76 0.75
C ALA A 251 -5.86 -4.47 -0.32
N GLN A 252 -5.41 -4.01 -1.48
CA GLN A 252 -6.28 -3.47 -2.51
C GLN A 252 -5.73 -3.83 -3.89
N GLU A 253 -6.52 -3.68 -4.93
CA GLU A 253 -6.10 -3.94 -6.30
C GLU A 253 -6.92 -3.13 -7.29
N VAL A 254 -6.34 -2.89 -8.46
CA VAL A 254 -7.04 -2.29 -9.59
C VAL A 254 -6.99 -3.24 -10.77
N VAL A 255 -8.16 -3.56 -11.33
CA VAL A 255 -8.27 -4.19 -12.64
C VAL A 255 -8.42 -3.11 -13.68
N THR A 256 -7.62 -3.17 -14.74
CA THR A 256 -7.76 -2.33 -15.93
C THR A 256 -8.32 -3.18 -17.07
N GLY A 257 -9.14 -2.59 -17.95
CA GLY A 257 -9.73 -3.33 -19.07
C GLY A 257 -10.10 -2.44 -20.26
N PRO A 258 -10.57 -3.06 -21.37
CA PRO A 258 -10.69 -2.44 -22.70
C PRO A 258 -11.91 -1.53 -22.91
N GLY A 259 -12.83 -1.49 -21.94
CA GLY A 259 -14.02 -0.63 -21.94
C GLY A 259 -13.82 0.85 -22.33
N PRO A 260 -12.64 1.47 -22.23
CA PRO A 260 -11.64 1.39 -21.16
C PRO A 260 -12.26 1.60 -19.77
N HIS A 261 -11.84 0.84 -18.78
CA HIS A 261 -12.40 0.94 -17.43
C HIS A 261 -11.39 0.57 -16.35
N LEU A 262 -11.75 0.89 -15.11
CA LEU A 262 -11.09 0.37 -13.92
C LEU A 262 -12.11 -0.28 -12.97
N ILE A 263 -11.69 -1.35 -12.30
CA ILE A 263 -12.39 -1.98 -11.17
C ILE A 263 -11.44 -1.87 -9.98
N TYR A 264 -11.83 -1.11 -8.96
CA TYR A 264 -11.09 -1.02 -7.72
C TYR A 264 -11.67 -2.00 -6.70
N ARG A 265 -10.83 -2.82 -6.08
CA ARG A 265 -11.20 -3.72 -4.98
C ARG A 265 -10.32 -3.50 -3.77
N THR A 266 -10.89 -3.57 -2.58
CA THR A 266 -10.14 -3.56 -1.32
C THR A 266 -10.82 -4.45 -0.29
N ILE A 267 -10.04 -4.98 0.66
CA ILE A 267 -10.53 -5.90 1.69
C ILE A 267 -10.86 -5.22 3.02
N GLY A 268 -11.08 -3.90 3.03
CA GLY A 268 -11.48 -3.20 4.24
C GLY A 268 -11.49 -1.68 4.13
N GLY A 269 -11.76 -1.03 5.27
CA GLY A 269 -11.83 0.43 5.37
C GLY A 269 -13.04 1.03 4.65
N GLN A 270 -12.88 2.23 4.13
CA GLN A 270 -13.86 2.93 3.29
C GLN A 270 -13.20 3.49 2.01
N LEU A 271 -13.97 4.12 1.12
CA LEU A 271 -13.43 4.76 -0.08
C LEU A 271 -13.53 6.28 0.07
N ASP A 272 -12.39 6.93 0.30
CA ASP A 272 -12.28 8.39 0.25
C ASP A 272 -11.55 8.79 -1.04
N ILE A 273 -12.30 9.27 -2.01
CA ILE A 273 -11.84 9.48 -3.38
C ILE A 273 -11.70 10.98 -3.66
N ALA A 274 -10.52 11.40 -4.11
CA ALA A 274 -10.25 12.76 -4.55
C ALA A 274 -10.06 12.82 -6.07
N PHE A 275 -10.77 13.73 -6.71
CA PHE A 275 -10.72 13.99 -8.14
C PHE A 275 -10.09 15.35 -8.40
N PHE A 276 -8.97 15.37 -9.12
CA PHE A 276 -8.16 16.56 -9.40
C PHE A 276 -8.32 16.95 -10.88
N PRO A 277 -9.01 18.05 -11.22
CA PRO A 277 -9.14 18.50 -12.61
C PRO A 277 -7.92 19.32 -13.05
N GLY A 278 -7.18 18.89 -14.06
CA GLY A 278 -6.26 19.77 -14.80
C GLY A 278 -6.97 20.40 -16.00
N PRO A 279 -6.33 21.33 -16.69
CA PRO A 279 -6.13 21.14 -18.12
C PRO A 279 -4.88 20.31 -18.40
N THR A 280 -3.81 20.41 -17.59
CA THR A 280 -2.54 19.70 -17.86
C THR A 280 -2.28 18.56 -16.85
N PRO A 281 -1.54 17.50 -17.25
CA PRO A 281 -1.07 16.48 -16.31
C PRO A 281 -0.27 17.07 -15.14
N GLU A 282 0.52 18.11 -15.38
CA GLU A 282 1.31 18.80 -14.36
C GLU A 282 0.43 19.47 -13.30
N GLU A 283 -0.67 20.14 -13.70
CA GLU A 283 -1.61 20.74 -12.75
C GLU A 283 -2.38 19.68 -11.94
N VAL A 284 -2.62 18.50 -12.51
CA VAL A 284 -3.16 17.35 -11.78
C VAL A 284 -2.17 16.92 -10.68
N VAL A 285 -0.88 16.76 -11.00
CA VAL A 285 0.16 16.42 -10.02
C VAL A 285 0.28 17.50 -8.95
N GLN A 286 0.26 18.78 -9.32
CA GLN A 286 0.32 19.89 -8.36
C GLN A 286 -0.84 19.85 -7.36
N GLN A 287 -2.06 19.59 -7.81
CA GLN A 287 -3.23 19.45 -6.94
C GLN A 287 -3.16 18.20 -6.05
N TYR A 288 -2.72 17.08 -6.60
CA TYR A 288 -2.47 15.86 -5.82
C TYR A 288 -1.46 16.14 -4.70
N LEU A 289 -0.32 16.75 -5.01
CA LEU A 289 0.69 17.12 -4.01
C LEU A 289 0.22 18.22 -3.05
N ALA A 290 -0.67 19.13 -3.45
CA ALA A 290 -1.29 20.08 -2.52
C ALA A 290 -2.24 19.36 -1.55
N HIS A 291 -2.89 18.29 -2.00
CA HIS A 291 -3.82 17.49 -1.22
C HIS A 291 -3.12 16.56 -0.23
N ILE A 292 -2.16 15.75 -0.71
CA ILE A 292 -1.45 14.78 0.13
C ILE A 292 -0.21 15.37 0.81
N GLY A 293 0.31 16.46 0.25
CA GLY A 293 1.45 17.23 0.73
C GLY A 293 2.66 17.17 -0.23
N HIS A 294 3.47 18.23 -0.20
CA HIS A 294 4.61 18.40 -1.11
C HIS A 294 5.86 17.64 -0.68
N PRO A 295 6.65 17.09 -1.63
CA PRO A 295 7.91 16.43 -1.31
C PRO A 295 8.85 17.34 -0.53
N PHE A 296 9.64 16.75 0.37
CA PHE A 296 10.64 17.51 1.11
C PHE A 296 11.76 17.98 0.16
N LEU A 297 12.38 19.11 0.49
CA LEU A 297 13.59 19.57 -0.18
C LEU A 297 14.81 18.91 0.48
N PRO A 298 15.50 17.96 -0.19
CA PRO A 298 16.67 17.31 0.38
C PRO A 298 17.84 18.29 0.53
N ALA A 299 18.86 17.87 1.28
CA ALA A 299 20.15 18.54 1.27
C ALA A 299 20.76 18.53 -0.14
N TYR A 300 21.51 19.57 -0.52
CA TYR A 300 22.05 19.69 -1.88
C TYR A 300 22.98 18.53 -2.26
N TRP A 301 23.80 18.06 -1.32
CA TRP A 301 24.70 16.92 -1.50
C TRP A 301 23.97 15.62 -1.87
N ALA A 302 22.69 15.48 -1.49
CA ALA A 302 21.92 14.27 -1.78
C ALA A 302 21.55 14.15 -3.27
N LEU A 303 21.70 15.22 -4.05
CA LEU A 303 21.55 15.21 -5.50
C LEU A 303 22.81 14.73 -6.23
N GLY A 304 23.94 14.61 -5.53
CA GLY A 304 25.20 14.12 -6.06
C GLY A 304 25.21 12.61 -6.30
N TYR A 305 26.31 12.11 -6.87
CA TYR A 305 26.47 10.67 -7.09
C TYR A 305 26.70 9.92 -5.77
N GLN A 306 26.06 8.77 -5.66
CA GLN A 306 26.01 7.97 -4.45
C GLN A 306 26.53 6.56 -4.73
N LEU A 307 27.43 6.07 -3.89
CA LEU A 307 28.10 4.78 -4.05
C LEU A 307 27.73 3.84 -2.91
N SER A 308 27.09 2.72 -3.25
CA SER A 308 26.65 1.71 -2.29
C SER A 308 26.97 0.30 -2.77
N ARG A 309 26.99 -0.63 -1.81
CA ARG A 309 26.86 -2.07 -2.02
C ARG A 309 26.51 -2.75 -0.70
N TRP A 310 25.83 -3.88 -0.83
CA TRP A 310 25.83 -4.91 0.20
C TRP A 310 27.12 -5.75 0.13
N GLY A 311 27.67 -6.11 1.29
CA GLY A 311 28.80 -7.02 1.43
C GLY A 311 30.16 -6.33 1.31
N TYR A 312 30.35 -5.17 1.93
CA TYR A 312 31.72 -4.70 2.22
C TYR A 312 32.34 -5.64 3.25
N LYS A 313 33.58 -6.09 3.02
CA LYS A 313 34.19 -7.09 3.92
C LYS A 313 34.53 -6.53 5.30
N ASN A 314 34.91 -5.25 5.35
CA ASN A 314 35.28 -4.49 6.54
C ASN A 314 35.49 -3.01 6.15
N LEU A 315 35.88 -2.18 7.13
CA LEU A 315 36.12 -0.76 6.90
C LEU A 315 37.25 -0.48 5.88
N ASP A 316 38.30 -1.30 5.83
CA ASP A 316 39.40 -1.09 4.88
C ASP A 316 38.98 -1.40 3.43
N ASP A 317 38.10 -2.37 3.22
CA ASP A 317 37.50 -2.64 1.91
C ASP A 317 36.65 -1.45 1.43
N MET A 318 35.84 -0.86 2.32
CA MET A 318 35.09 0.36 2.02
C MET A 318 36.01 1.53 1.66
N LYS A 319 37.06 1.78 2.45
CA LYS A 319 38.08 2.81 2.18
C LYS A 319 38.72 2.62 0.81
N ALA A 320 39.13 1.39 0.48
CA ALA A 320 39.77 1.07 -0.78
C ALA A 320 38.85 1.32 -1.98
N VAL A 321 37.55 0.98 -1.85
CA VAL A 321 36.55 1.24 -2.90
C VAL A 321 36.34 2.74 -3.11
N VAL A 322 36.12 3.51 -2.03
CA VAL A 322 35.95 4.97 -2.11
C VAL A 322 37.19 5.64 -2.71
N ALA A 323 38.38 5.29 -2.23
CA ALA A 323 39.63 5.82 -2.73
C ALA A 323 39.84 5.52 -4.22
N ARG A 324 39.46 4.32 -4.70
CA ARG A 324 39.54 3.98 -6.13
C ARG A 324 38.61 4.85 -6.98
N VAL A 325 37.40 5.11 -6.52
CA VAL A 325 36.43 5.97 -7.23
C VAL A 325 36.94 7.42 -7.30
N GLN A 326 37.46 7.95 -6.19
CA GLN A 326 38.08 9.28 -6.16
C GLN A 326 39.34 9.36 -7.05
N ALA A 327 40.21 8.34 -7.02
CA ALA A 327 41.41 8.28 -7.87
C ALA A 327 41.06 8.23 -9.37
N ALA A 328 39.91 7.65 -9.71
CA ALA A 328 39.36 7.68 -11.07
C ALA A 328 38.69 9.02 -11.44
N GLN A 329 38.71 10.00 -10.54
CA GLN A 329 38.09 11.33 -10.71
C GLN A 329 36.58 11.27 -11.03
N ILE A 330 35.89 10.24 -10.56
CA ILE A 330 34.43 10.13 -10.65
C ILE A 330 33.84 11.06 -9.58
N PRO A 331 32.91 11.99 -9.92
CA PRO A 331 32.20 12.78 -8.93
C PRO A 331 31.52 11.86 -7.92
N LEU A 332 31.73 12.11 -6.64
CA LEU A 332 31.17 11.34 -5.54
C LEU A 332 30.82 12.32 -4.43
N ASP A 333 29.61 12.23 -3.91
CA ASP A 333 29.16 13.00 -2.75
C ASP A 333 28.92 12.09 -1.54
N VAL A 334 28.44 10.86 -1.78
CA VAL A 334 27.93 10.01 -0.69
C VAL A 334 28.33 8.54 -0.87
N PRO A 335 29.33 8.03 -0.14
CA PRO A 335 29.41 6.61 0.18
C PRO A 335 28.30 6.17 1.13
N TYR A 336 27.83 4.93 0.94
CA TYR A 336 26.89 4.24 1.81
C TYR A 336 27.58 3.10 2.56
N ALA A 337 27.14 2.82 3.78
CA ALA A 337 27.42 1.55 4.43
C ALA A 337 26.12 0.80 4.72
N ASP A 338 26.06 -0.42 4.19
CA ASP A 338 24.98 -1.40 4.37
C ASP A 338 25.15 -2.14 5.71
N ILE A 339 24.30 -3.12 6.01
CA ILE A 339 24.18 -3.81 7.31
C ILE A 339 25.48 -4.44 7.82
N ASP A 340 26.48 -4.63 6.95
CA ASP A 340 27.79 -5.20 7.29
C ASP A 340 28.54 -4.38 8.35
N TYR A 341 28.24 -3.08 8.51
CA TYR A 341 28.88 -2.25 9.54
C TYR A 341 28.41 -2.58 10.95
N MET A 342 27.23 -3.19 11.09
CA MET A 342 26.58 -3.43 12.36
C MET A 342 27.19 -4.65 13.07
N GLU A 343 27.16 -4.66 14.40
CA GLU A 343 27.51 -5.85 15.17
C GLU A 343 26.39 -6.89 14.98
N ARG A 344 26.66 -7.94 14.19
CA ARG A 344 25.71 -9.02 13.90
C ARG A 344 24.34 -8.48 13.43
N TYR A 345 24.39 -7.50 12.52
CA TYR A 345 23.22 -6.87 11.89
C TYR A 345 22.26 -6.13 12.84
N LYS A 346 22.71 -5.81 14.06
CA LYS A 346 21.89 -5.07 15.03
C LYS A 346 22.00 -3.58 14.79
N ASP A 347 20.86 -2.96 14.57
CA ASP A 347 20.71 -1.51 14.49
C ASP A 347 21.41 -0.76 15.65
N PHE A 348 21.93 0.43 15.34
CA PHE A 348 22.63 1.30 16.31
C PHE A 348 23.87 0.67 16.98
N THR A 349 24.54 -0.26 16.29
CA THR A 349 25.79 -0.87 16.74
C THR A 349 26.89 -0.77 15.69
N LEU A 350 28.13 -1.09 16.08
CA LEU A 350 29.29 -1.12 15.20
C LEU A 350 30.05 -2.42 15.42
N GLY A 351 30.24 -3.21 14.38
CA GLY A 351 30.98 -4.46 14.43
C GLY A 351 32.48 -4.24 14.63
N PRO A 352 33.23 -5.25 15.14
CA PRO A 352 34.66 -5.14 15.42
C PRO A 352 35.49 -4.85 14.16
N ASP A 353 35.09 -5.40 13.00
CA ASP A 353 35.74 -5.19 11.71
C ASP A 353 35.54 -3.77 11.14
N TRP A 354 34.72 -2.96 11.84
CA TRP A 354 34.45 -1.57 11.53
C TRP A 354 35.00 -0.62 12.60
N ALA A 355 35.92 -1.10 13.44
CA ALA A 355 36.61 -0.25 14.40
C ALA A 355 37.29 0.95 13.71
N GLY A 356 37.10 2.15 14.27
CA GLY A 356 37.59 3.40 13.70
C GLY A 356 36.71 4.00 12.60
N PHE A 357 35.50 3.47 12.37
CA PHE A 357 34.60 4.01 11.34
C PHE A 357 34.28 5.49 11.56
N GLY A 358 34.00 5.92 12.79
CA GLY A 358 33.76 7.34 13.10
C GLY A 358 34.92 8.26 12.68
N ALA A 359 36.18 7.85 12.90
CA ALA A 359 37.34 8.61 12.47
C ALA A 359 37.46 8.69 10.94
N TYR A 360 37.09 7.62 10.24
CA TYR A 360 37.03 7.65 8.77
C TYR A 360 35.92 8.58 8.26
N VAL A 361 34.78 8.64 8.95
CA VAL A 361 33.71 9.60 8.62
C VAL A 361 34.17 11.04 8.80
N ASP A 362 34.94 11.34 9.85
CA ASP A 362 35.57 12.65 10.00
C ASP A 362 36.49 12.99 8.80
N ASP A 363 37.19 12.00 8.24
CA ASP A 363 38.00 12.18 7.03
C ASP A 363 37.15 12.37 5.78
N LEU A 364 36.04 11.62 5.63
CA LEU A 364 35.05 11.85 4.56
C LEU A 364 34.56 13.31 4.58
N HIS A 365 34.20 13.82 5.76
CA HIS A 365 33.75 15.21 5.92
C HIS A 365 34.85 16.23 5.57
N LYS A 366 36.12 15.98 5.92
CA LYS A 366 37.26 16.84 5.51
C LYS A 366 37.45 16.87 3.99
N MET A 367 37.06 15.79 3.30
CA MET A 367 37.06 15.70 1.83
C MET A 367 35.81 16.32 1.19
N GLY A 368 34.85 16.80 1.98
CA GLY A 368 33.58 17.34 1.50
C GLY A 368 32.54 16.27 1.13
N LEU A 369 32.81 15.00 1.47
CA LEU A 369 31.88 13.88 1.29
C LEU A 369 30.93 13.79 2.49
N HIS A 370 29.86 13.02 2.32
CA HIS A 370 28.84 12.72 3.32
C HIS A 370 28.69 11.21 3.47
N LEU A 371 28.05 10.76 4.55
CA LEU A 371 27.77 9.34 4.78
C LEU A 371 26.28 9.10 4.94
N ILE A 372 25.75 8.09 4.24
CA ILE A 372 24.44 7.50 4.53
C ILE A 372 24.64 6.08 5.08
N LEU A 373 23.95 5.78 6.18
CA LEU A 373 23.92 4.44 6.78
C LEU A 373 22.53 3.83 6.62
N ILE A 374 22.49 2.51 6.40
CA ILE A 374 21.24 1.75 6.48
C ILE A 374 20.80 1.57 7.94
N PHE A 375 19.49 1.55 8.18
CA PHE A 375 18.85 1.19 9.44
C PHE A 375 17.61 0.36 9.10
N ASP A 376 17.44 -0.78 9.77
CA ASP A 376 16.27 -1.62 9.60
C ASP A 376 15.28 -1.40 10.75
N PRO A 377 13.96 -1.39 10.52
CA PRO A 377 13.00 -1.16 11.60
C PRO A 377 13.05 -2.27 12.66
N ALA A 378 13.46 -3.49 12.28
CA ALA A 378 13.40 -4.66 13.13
C ALA A 378 14.48 -4.65 14.24
N VAL A 379 14.04 -4.68 15.50
CA VAL A 379 14.93 -4.58 16.67
C VAL A 379 15.03 -5.92 17.37
N GLU A 380 16.23 -6.54 17.40
CA GLU A 380 16.48 -7.77 18.18
C GLU A 380 15.98 -7.65 19.63
N ALA A 381 15.26 -8.66 20.11
CA ALA A 381 14.46 -8.56 21.34
C ALA A 381 15.24 -8.69 22.66
N ASP A 382 16.57 -8.81 22.64
CA ASP A 382 17.41 -8.98 23.82
C ASP A 382 18.69 -8.14 23.85
N TYR A 383 18.75 -7.02 23.12
CA TYR A 383 19.85 -6.06 23.22
C TYR A 383 19.42 -4.65 23.67
N GLY A 384 20.43 -3.78 23.80
CA GLY A 384 20.29 -2.48 24.45
C GLY A 384 19.28 -1.53 23.82
N SER A 385 19.11 -1.51 22.49
CA SER A 385 18.12 -0.63 21.86
C SER A 385 16.69 -1.04 22.22
N PHE A 386 16.40 -2.35 22.20
CA PHE A 386 15.10 -2.87 22.64
C PHE A 386 14.83 -2.57 24.11
N GLN A 387 15.82 -2.76 24.99
CA GLN A 387 15.69 -2.42 26.40
C GLN A 387 15.37 -0.93 26.59
N ARG A 388 16.10 -0.03 25.93
CA ARG A 388 15.84 1.42 26.00
C ARG A 388 14.47 1.78 25.42
N GLY A 389 14.00 1.10 24.38
CA GLY A 389 12.66 1.26 23.85
C GLY A 389 11.59 0.90 24.87
N ARG A 390 11.79 -0.22 25.58
CA ARG A 390 10.92 -0.65 26.68
C ARG A 390 10.92 0.34 27.85
N ASP A 391 12.09 0.80 28.27
CA ASP A 391 12.24 1.78 29.36
C ASP A 391 11.58 3.13 29.01
N GLN A 392 11.60 3.51 27.73
CA GLN A 392 10.95 4.72 27.22
C GLN A 392 9.47 4.53 26.86
N ASN A 393 8.92 3.32 27.04
CA ASN A 393 7.55 2.96 26.68
C ASN A 393 7.23 3.18 25.20
N ALA A 394 8.20 2.89 24.32
CA ALA A 394 8.00 2.79 22.88
C ALA A 394 7.00 1.66 22.57
N SER A 395 6.16 1.90 21.57
CA SER A 395 5.17 0.91 21.11
C SER A 395 5.83 -0.03 20.10
N PHE A 396 5.43 -1.30 20.12
CA PHE A 396 5.81 -2.33 19.14
C PHE A 396 4.53 -3.00 18.63
N LEU A 397 4.60 -3.71 17.50
CA LEU A 397 3.47 -4.51 17.04
C LEU A 397 3.19 -5.65 18.02
N GLU A 398 1.93 -5.81 18.39
CA GLU A 398 1.52 -6.75 19.43
C GLU A 398 0.50 -7.77 18.95
N TRP A 399 0.53 -8.97 19.55
CA TRP A 399 -0.56 -9.92 19.49
C TRP A 399 -1.88 -9.31 19.99
N ALA A 400 -2.99 -9.69 19.36
CA ALA A 400 -4.29 -9.18 19.77
C ALA A 400 -4.71 -9.70 21.16
N LYS A 401 -4.34 -10.93 21.50
CA LYS A 401 -4.74 -11.59 22.75
C LYS A 401 -3.55 -12.35 23.38
N PRO A 402 -3.47 -12.47 24.72
CA PRO A 402 -2.45 -13.28 25.38
C PRO A 402 -2.39 -14.74 24.92
N SER A 403 -3.54 -15.33 24.57
CA SER A 403 -3.64 -16.71 24.08
C SER A 403 -2.98 -16.96 22.73
N GLN A 404 -2.67 -15.90 21.97
CA GLN A 404 -2.01 -16.00 20.67
C GLN A 404 -0.49 -15.90 20.80
N VAL A 405 0.04 -15.48 21.95
CA VAL A 405 1.48 -15.31 22.16
C VAL A 405 2.16 -16.68 22.19
N PRO A 406 3.16 -16.94 21.33
CA PRO A 406 3.95 -18.17 21.37
C PRO A 406 4.86 -18.20 22.61
N THR A 407 4.32 -18.59 23.77
CA THR A 407 5.03 -18.53 25.07
C THR A 407 6.39 -19.27 25.07
N LYS A 408 6.54 -20.35 24.30
CA LYS A 408 7.82 -21.05 24.14
C LYS A 408 8.92 -20.19 23.49
N ILE A 409 8.54 -19.32 22.55
CA ILE A 409 9.45 -18.36 21.90
C ILE A 409 9.67 -17.19 22.86
N GLN A 410 8.58 -16.59 23.35
CA GLN A 410 8.61 -15.40 24.20
C GLN A 410 9.47 -15.61 25.46
N ASN A 411 9.40 -16.79 26.09
CA ASN A 411 10.15 -17.11 27.31
C ASN A 411 11.68 -17.17 27.10
N GLN A 412 12.16 -17.23 25.86
CA GLN A 412 13.60 -17.19 25.56
C GLN A 412 14.20 -15.79 25.66
N TYR A 413 13.35 -14.75 25.67
CA TYR A 413 13.75 -13.35 25.66
C TYR A 413 13.30 -12.67 26.97
N PRO A 414 14.19 -12.50 27.98
CA PRO A 414 13.81 -11.92 29.27
C PRO A 414 13.13 -10.56 29.16
N LEU A 415 13.54 -9.74 28.18
CA LEU A 415 12.94 -8.43 27.94
C LEU A 415 11.54 -8.57 27.34
N ALA A 416 11.29 -9.49 26.42
CA ALA A 416 10.00 -9.66 25.76
C ALA A 416 9.04 -10.62 26.51
N LYS A 417 9.53 -11.31 27.55
CA LYS A 417 8.76 -12.22 28.40
C LYS A 417 7.55 -11.52 29.01
N ASP A 418 6.43 -12.25 29.08
CA ASP A 418 5.16 -11.78 29.66
C ASP A 418 4.59 -10.52 28.98
N THR A 419 4.99 -10.26 27.73
CA THR A 419 4.44 -9.18 26.89
C THR A 419 3.63 -9.72 25.72
N LEU A 420 2.90 -8.82 25.06
CA LEU A 420 2.20 -9.13 23.81
C LEU A 420 3.04 -8.80 22.57
N ILE A 421 4.30 -8.36 22.72
CA ILE A 421 5.14 -7.94 21.60
C ILE A 421 5.34 -9.12 20.65
N MET A 422 4.95 -8.93 19.39
CA MET A 422 5.10 -9.91 18.34
C MET A 422 6.56 -9.97 17.91
N LEU A 423 7.10 -11.19 17.87
CA LEU A 423 8.49 -11.46 17.50
C LEU A 423 8.53 -12.12 16.12
N GLY A 424 9.33 -11.55 15.23
CA GLY A 424 9.61 -12.04 13.89
C GLY A 424 11.11 -12.33 13.68
N ASN A 425 11.54 -12.30 12.43
CA ASN A 425 12.91 -12.59 11.98
C ASN A 425 13.26 -11.69 10.79
N VAL A 426 14.37 -10.97 10.91
CA VAL A 426 15.02 -10.20 9.84
C VAL A 426 16.53 -10.45 9.96
N TRP A 427 17.39 -9.47 9.68
CA TRP A 427 18.84 -9.65 9.60
C TRP A 427 19.54 -10.02 10.91
N PRO A 428 19.17 -9.47 12.09
CA PRO A 428 19.79 -9.88 13.35
C PRO A 428 19.67 -11.39 13.58
N ASP A 429 20.68 -11.98 14.23
CA ASP A 429 20.77 -13.43 14.43
C ASP A 429 19.68 -14.01 15.36
N ARG A 430 18.88 -13.16 16.02
CA ARG A 430 17.82 -13.55 16.95
C ARG A 430 16.53 -12.81 16.62
N ASN A 431 15.41 -13.33 17.14
CA ASN A 431 14.10 -12.78 16.85
C ASN A 431 13.99 -11.26 17.14
N THR A 432 13.30 -10.57 16.25
CA THR A 432 13.16 -9.12 16.25
C THR A 432 11.74 -8.67 16.58
N ALA A 433 11.61 -7.60 17.36
CA ALA A 433 10.37 -6.86 17.55
C ALA A 433 10.27 -5.74 16.51
N MET A 434 9.05 -5.47 16.04
CA MET A 434 8.80 -4.42 15.05
C MET A 434 8.21 -3.17 15.72
N PRO A 435 8.89 -2.01 15.74
CA PRO A 435 8.40 -0.78 16.33
C PRO A 435 7.09 -0.32 15.68
N ASP A 436 6.20 0.24 16.48
CA ASP A 436 4.93 0.81 16.04
C ASP A 436 5.08 2.32 15.87
N PHE A 437 5.43 2.75 14.65
CA PHE A 437 5.60 4.17 14.30
C PHE A 437 4.28 4.93 14.14
N LEU A 438 3.13 4.24 14.24
CA LEU A 438 1.80 4.86 14.35
C LEU A 438 1.41 5.21 15.78
N ASP A 439 2.32 5.03 16.76
CA ASP A 439 2.11 5.42 18.16
C ASP A 439 1.68 6.91 18.28
N PRO A 440 0.43 7.19 18.69
CA PRO A 440 -0.08 8.57 18.76
C PRO A 440 0.52 9.38 19.92
N THR A 441 1.27 8.75 20.83
CA THR A 441 1.86 9.41 22.01
C THR A 441 3.29 9.92 21.79
N ASN A 442 3.86 9.71 20.61
CA ASN A 442 5.25 10.02 20.24
C ASN A 442 6.32 9.27 21.04
N LYS A 443 5.99 8.20 21.81
CA LYS A 443 7.01 7.46 22.57
C LYS A 443 7.92 6.65 21.65
N THR A 444 7.37 5.99 20.63
CA THR A 444 8.18 5.31 19.61
C THR A 444 9.11 6.30 18.90
N LEU A 445 8.60 7.47 18.48
CA LEU A 445 9.41 8.53 17.86
C LEU A 445 10.52 9.04 18.79
N GLN A 446 10.23 9.26 20.08
CA GLN A 446 11.21 9.73 21.07
C GLN A 446 12.33 8.72 21.26
N TRP A 447 11.99 7.43 21.37
CA TRP A 447 12.98 6.36 21.45
C TRP A 447 13.82 6.30 20.17
N TRP A 448 13.20 6.24 19.00
CA TRP A 448 13.92 6.20 17.71
C TRP A 448 14.88 7.38 17.54
N THR A 449 14.43 8.58 17.89
CA THR A 449 15.28 9.79 17.89
C THR A 449 16.44 9.68 18.87
N SER A 450 16.21 9.12 20.06
CA SER A 450 17.24 8.94 21.07
C SER A 450 18.30 7.92 20.65
N GLU A 451 17.90 6.83 20.00
CA GLU A 451 18.81 5.84 19.42
C GLU A 451 19.67 6.46 18.30
N CYS A 452 19.06 7.21 17.39
CA CYS A 452 19.77 7.96 16.35
C CYS A 452 20.81 8.91 16.96
N GLN A 453 20.42 9.70 17.96
CA GLN A 453 21.31 10.65 18.63
C GLN A 453 22.43 9.96 19.41
N LEU A 454 22.16 8.81 20.01
CA LEU A 454 23.17 8.03 20.72
C LEU A 454 24.19 7.47 19.74
N PHE A 455 23.74 6.85 18.65
CA PHE A 455 24.63 6.24 17.66
C PHE A 455 25.41 7.28 16.85
N HIS A 456 24.80 8.45 16.58
CA HIS A 456 25.48 9.55 15.90
C HIS A 456 26.72 10.09 16.66
N LYS A 457 26.83 9.83 17.98
CA LYS A 457 28.06 10.15 18.75
C LYS A 457 29.22 9.21 18.40
N THR A 458 28.92 8.02 17.89
CA THR A 458 29.91 7.01 17.47
C THR A 458 30.27 7.18 15.99
N VAL A 459 29.27 7.40 15.14
CA VAL A 459 29.44 7.59 13.70
C VAL A 459 28.58 8.78 13.27
N ALA A 460 29.20 9.89 12.87
CA ALA A 460 28.49 11.13 12.51
C ALA A 460 27.90 11.07 11.09
N PHE A 461 26.88 10.24 10.88
CA PHE A 461 26.20 10.08 9.59
C PHE A 461 25.36 11.31 9.21
N ASP A 462 25.22 11.56 7.90
CA ASP A 462 24.54 12.74 7.35
C ASP A 462 23.12 12.46 6.84
N GLY A 463 22.85 11.20 6.52
CA GLY A 463 21.51 10.71 6.15
C GLY A 463 21.29 9.27 6.55
N MET A 464 20.06 8.81 6.35
CA MET A 464 19.61 7.49 6.75
C MET A 464 18.95 6.80 5.57
N TRP A 465 19.32 5.56 5.31
CA TRP A 465 18.59 4.64 4.46
C TRP A 465 17.78 3.73 5.38
N ILE A 466 16.46 3.74 5.27
CA ILE A 466 15.58 2.81 5.98
C ILE A 466 15.13 1.73 5.01
N ASP A 467 15.35 0.48 5.35
CA ASP A 467 15.06 -0.67 4.49
C ASP A 467 14.16 -1.69 5.20
N MET A 468 13.69 -2.70 4.47
CA MET A 468 12.88 -3.80 5.00
C MET A 468 11.57 -3.34 5.66
N ASN A 469 11.04 -2.18 5.26
CA ASN A 469 9.99 -1.45 5.96
C ASN A 469 8.60 -1.52 5.31
N GLU A 470 8.34 -2.58 4.57
CA GLU A 470 7.00 -2.92 4.11
C GLU A 470 5.98 -3.19 5.22
N PRO A 471 6.30 -3.76 6.42
CA PRO A 471 7.58 -4.31 6.93
C PRO A 471 7.81 -5.78 6.53
N SER A 472 9.06 -6.10 6.21
CA SER A 472 9.49 -7.46 5.85
C SER A 472 9.66 -8.36 7.08
N ASN A 473 9.45 -9.64 6.87
CA ASN A 473 9.77 -10.72 7.81
C ASN A 473 10.20 -11.94 7.00
N PHE A 474 11.36 -12.54 7.29
CA PHE A 474 11.94 -13.55 6.40
C PHE A 474 11.13 -14.83 6.30
N ASP A 475 10.51 -15.26 7.40
CA ASP A 475 10.01 -16.63 7.53
C ASP A 475 8.60 -16.70 8.14
N THR A 476 7.65 -15.98 7.55
CA THR A 476 6.23 -16.11 7.94
C THR A 476 5.59 -17.26 7.19
N ASP A 477 5.60 -18.42 7.83
CA ASP A 477 5.06 -19.67 7.29
C ASP A 477 3.89 -20.16 8.13
N THR A 478 3.02 -20.94 7.49
CA THR A 478 1.92 -21.68 8.12
C THR A 478 2.44 -23.01 8.66
N TYR A 479 3.00 -23.01 9.86
CA TYR A 479 3.65 -24.21 10.42
C TYR A 479 2.68 -25.22 11.07
N THR A 480 2.89 -26.50 10.75
CA THR A 480 2.51 -27.67 11.55
C THR A 480 3.63 -27.97 12.56
N GLU A 481 3.30 -28.57 13.72
CA GLU A 481 4.15 -28.70 14.92
C GLU A 481 5.53 -29.42 14.75
N GLU A 482 5.91 -29.91 13.56
CA GLU A 482 7.02 -30.87 13.39
C GLU A 482 8.39 -30.29 12.96
N THR A 483 8.50 -29.00 12.65
CA THR A 483 9.75 -28.40 12.10
C THR A 483 10.56 -27.56 13.09
N VAL A 484 10.59 -27.94 14.37
CA VAL A 484 11.66 -27.50 15.28
C VAL A 484 12.90 -28.36 15.03
N ARG A 485 13.65 -28.04 13.97
CA ARG A 485 15.02 -28.56 13.79
C ARG A 485 15.96 -27.44 13.36
N GLY A 486 16.57 -26.79 14.36
CA GLY A 486 17.76 -25.96 14.15
C GLY A 486 17.89 -24.80 15.13
N GLU A 487 18.44 -25.08 16.32
CA GLU A 487 19.14 -24.14 17.21
C GLU A 487 18.38 -22.94 17.82
N ALA A 488 18.82 -22.53 19.02
CA ALA A 488 18.20 -21.45 19.79
C ALA A 488 18.39 -20.09 19.09
N GLY A 489 17.28 -19.36 18.83
CA GLY A 489 17.33 -17.95 18.41
C GLY A 489 16.43 -17.53 17.24
N ASN A 490 15.98 -18.43 16.36
CA ASN A 490 15.28 -18.07 15.11
C ASN A 490 13.96 -18.81 14.92
N ALA A 491 13.13 -18.87 15.96
CA ALA A 491 11.82 -19.50 15.83
C ALA A 491 10.94 -18.66 14.89
N HIS A 492 10.40 -19.29 13.85
CA HIS A 492 9.58 -18.64 12.85
C HIS A 492 8.25 -18.11 13.42
N LEU A 493 7.83 -16.94 12.93
CA LEU A 493 6.52 -16.38 13.24
C LEU A 493 5.42 -17.23 12.57
N SER A 494 4.45 -17.67 13.35
CA SER A 494 3.28 -18.43 12.86
C SER A 494 1.99 -17.68 13.12
N CYS A 495 1.18 -17.51 12.06
CA CYS A 495 -0.06 -16.75 12.10
C CYS A 495 -1.29 -17.67 12.02
N PRO A 496 -2.42 -17.33 12.68
CA PRO A 496 -3.65 -18.09 12.54
C PRO A 496 -4.18 -18.05 11.10
N ILE A 497 -4.12 -19.18 10.41
CA ILE A 497 -4.68 -19.35 9.05
C ILE A 497 -5.93 -20.23 9.00
N SER A 498 -6.38 -20.72 10.16
CA SER A 498 -7.64 -21.43 10.34
C SER A 498 -8.31 -21.02 11.66
N GLY A 499 -9.62 -21.27 11.77
CA GLY A 499 -10.42 -20.86 12.94
C GLY A 499 -10.85 -19.39 12.90
N PRO A 500 -11.41 -18.87 14.02
CA PRO A 500 -12.02 -17.54 14.06
C PRO A 500 -11.08 -16.38 13.75
N ASP A 501 -9.82 -16.46 14.18
CA ASP A 501 -8.85 -15.37 13.97
C ASP A 501 -8.22 -15.41 12.54
N ALA A 502 -8.56 -16.41 11.72
CA ALA A 502 -8.00 -16.56 10.37
C ALA A 502 -8.52 -15.54 9.35
N GLU A 503 -9.62 -14.85 9.65
CA GLU A 503 -10.23 -13.87 8.76
C GLU A 503 -9.33 -12.64 8.46
N PHE A 504 -8.23 -12.47 9.20
CA PHE A 504 -7.24 -11.42 8.97
C PHE A 504 -6.19 -11.84 7.94
N ASP A 505 -5.67 -13.06 8.03
CA ASP A 505 -4.61 -13.54 7.12
C ASP A 505 -5.18 -14.31 5.91
N ASN A 506 -6.39 -14.86 6.05
CA ASN A 506 -7.17 -15.55 5.02
C ASN A 506 -8.59 -14.95 4.95
N PRO A 507 -8.73 -13.68 4.50
CA PRO A 507 -10.02 -13.00 4.40
C PRO A 507 -10.96 -13.69 3.39
N PRO A 508 -12.28 -13.42 3.45
CA PRO A 508 -13.27 -14.02 2.54
C PRO A 508 -12.91 -13.84 1.05
N TYR A 509 -12.38 -12.67 0.68
CA TYR A 509 -11.79 -12.43 -0.63
C TYR A 509 -10.27 -12.52 -0.56
N LYS A 510 -9.70 -13.53 -1.20
CA LYS A 510 -8.25 -13.61 -1.40
C LYS A 510 -7.89 -12.57 -2.47
N THR A 511 -6.99 -11.65 -2.14
CA THR A 511 -6.51 -10.63 -3.09
C THR A 511 -5.51 -11.23 -4.07
N TYR A 512 -5.36 -10.62 -5.26
CA TYR A 512 -4.39 -11.08 -6.26
C TYR A 512 -2.95 -11.07 -5.74
N ALA A 513 -2.64 -10.23 -4.74
CA ALA A 513 -1.36 -10.20 -4.03
C ALA A 513 -0.98 -11.56 -3.41
N VAL A 514 -1.99 -12.40 -3.13
CA VAL A 514 -1.85 -13.69 -2.46
C VAL A 514 -2.18 -14.84 -3.40
N TYR A 515 -3.37 -14.89 -4.01
CA TYR A 515 -3.80 -16.12 -4.71
C TYR A 515 -3.04 -16.43 -5.99
N ASN A 516 -2.35 -15.45 -6.59
CA ASN A 516 -1.45 -15.69 -7.72
C ASN A 516 -0.16 -16.41 -7.28
N ARG A 517 0.00 -16.66 -5.97
CA ARG A 517 1.15 -17.33 -5.35
C ARG A 517 0.64 -18.53 -4.58
N GLN A 518 1.16 -19.71 -4.92
CA GLN A 518 0.65 -20.95 -4.34
C GLN A 518 0.96 -21.02 -2.85
N GLY A 519 -0.09 -21.20 -2.03
CA GLY A 519 0.04 -21.48 -0.60
C GLY A 519 0.31 -20.26 0.29
N GLU A 520 0.35 -19.05 -0.27
CA GLU A 520 0.60 -17.84 0.52
C GLU A 520 -0.66 -17.26 1.17
N GLN A 521 -0.47 -16.37 2.14
CA GLN A 521 -1.47 -15.59 2.87
C GLN A 521 -1.04 -14.13 2.96
N LEU A 522 -1.88 -13.26 3.54
CA LEU A 522 -1.50 -11.85 3.72
C LEU A 522 -0.28 -11.66 4.64
N CYS A 523 -0.04 -12.57 5.58
CA CYS A 523 1.15 -12.55 6.43
C CYS A 523 2.44 -13.02 5.73
N SER A 524 2.38 -13.61 4.54
CA SER A 524 3.57 -14.13 3.86
C SER A 524 4.57 -13.00 3.58
N LYS A 525 5.81 -13.15 4.08
CA LYS A 525 6.87 -12.12 4.07
C LYS A 525 6.58 -10.86 4.91
N THR A 526 5.68 -10.93 5.88
CA THR A 526 5.39 -9.83 6.82
C THR A 526 4.84 -10.37 8.15
N LEU A 527 4.26 -9.54 9.00
CA LEU A 527 3.74 -9.96 10.31
C LEU A 527 2.29 -10.46 10.22
N CYS A 528 1.74 -11.05 11.29
CA CYS A 528 0.35 -11.51 11.27
C CYS A 528 -0.63 -10.33 11.18
N MET A 529 -1.60 -10.39 10.27
CA MET A 529 -2.52 -9.26 10.05
C MET A 529 -3.41 -8.95 11.27
N LEU A 530 -3.61 -9.91 12.18
CA LEU A 530 -4.34 -9.70 13.43
C LEU A 530 -3.58 -8.84 14.46
N ALA A 531 -2.31 -8.49 14.18
CA ALA A 531 -1.49 -7.70 15.09
C ALA A 531 -2.14 -6.34 15.38
N LYS A 532 -1.72 -5.72 16.48
CA LYS A 532 -2.24 -4.45 16.96
C LYS A 532 -1.22 -3.34 16.77
N THR A 533 -1.67 -2.18 16.29
CA THR A 533 -0.87 -0.97 16.02
C THR A 533 -1.52 0.27 16.65
N GLY A 534 -0.80 1.39 16.69
CA GLY A 534 -1.26 2.64 17.28
C GLY A 534 -1.59 2.51 18.76
N ARG A 535 -0.79 1.78 19.53
CA ARG A 535 -1.13 1.37 20.92
C ARG A 535 -2.44 0.59 21.02
N ARG A 536 -2.60 -0.36 20.11
CA ARG A 536 -3.75 -1.28 20.04
C ARG A 536 -5.09 -0.65 19.70
N THR A 537 -5.11 0.58 19.19
CA THR A 537 -6.35 1.21 18.69
C THR A 537 -6.70 0.76 17.28
N MET A 538 -5.78 0.11 16.56
CA MET A 538 -5.95 -0.31 15.18
C MET A 538 -5.41 -1.72 14.94
N ASP A 539 -5.92 -2.37 13.90
CA ASP A 539 -5.43 -3.66 13.41
C ASP A 539 -4.36 -3.45 12.34
N PHE A 540 -3.32 -4.26 12.38
CA PHE A 540 -2.25 -4.28 11.38
C PHE A 540 -2.80 -4.61 9.98
N TYR A 541 -3.84 -5.44 9.89
CA TYR A 541 -4.62 -5.67 8.67
C TYR A 541 -4.98 -4.38 7.92
N ASN A 542 -5.35 -3.33 8.67
CA ASN A 542 -5.72 -2.03 8.13
C ASN A 542 -4.49 -1.13 7.89
N THR A 543 -3.49 -1.20 8.75
CA THR A 543 -2.38 -0.23 8.81
C THR A 543 -1.08 -0.72 8.18
N LYS A 544 -0.98 -1.97 7.74
CA LYS A 544 0.26 -2.57 7.23
C LYS A 544 0.88 -1.74 6.12
N ASN A 545 0.10 -1.32 5.12
CA ASN A 545 0.61 -0.51 4.00
C ASN A 545 1.01 0.92 4.42
N LEU A 546 0.91 1.29 5.70
CA LEU A 546 1.36 2.57 6.24
C LEU A 546 2.68 2.46 6.99
N TYR A 547 3.25 1.26 7.16
CA TYR A 547 4.43 1.03 8.00
C TYR A 547 5.62 1.87 7.55
N GLY A 548 6.13 1.65 6.34
CA GLY A 548 7.27 2.40 5.80
C GLY A 548 7.02 3.91 5.71
N MET A 549 5.80 4.33 5.40
CA MET A 549 5.42 5.76 5.46
C MET A 549 5.54 6.33 6.88
N SER A 550 5.05 5.61 7.90
CA SER A 550 5.10 6.04 9.29
C SER A 550 6.53 6.04 9.85
N GLU A 551 7.34 5.03 9.49
CA GLU A 551 8.75 4.99 9.82
C GLU A 551 9.50 6.15 9.16
N ALA A 552 9.36 6.35 7.85
CA ALA A 552 10.01 7.46 7.16
C ALA A 552 9.69 8.80 7.83
N LYS A 553 8.44 8.99 8.29
CA LYS A 553 8.03 10.20 9.02
C LYS A 553 8.77 10.33 10.34
N ALA A 554 8.90 9.25 11.09
CA ALA A 554 9.65 9.24 12.33
C ALA A 554 11.15 9.46 12.10
N THR A 555 11.73 8.80 11.11
CA THR A 555 13.15 8.88 10.74
C THR A 555 13.53 10.26 10.23
N SER A 556 12.69 10.91 9.42
CA SER A 556 12.94 12.27 8.96
C SER A 556 12.98 13.27 10.12
N GLN A 557 12.11 13.09 11.12
CA GLN A 557 12.11 13.87 12.35
C GLN A 557 13.32 13.57 13.24
N ALA A 558 13.67 12.30 13.39
CA ALA A 558 14.85 11.86 14.14
C ALA A 558 16.15 12.39 13.51
N LEU A 559 16.31 12.30 12.19
CA LEU A 559 17.47 12.79 11.45
C LEU A 559 17.62 14.31 11.63
N ALA A 560 16.55 15.08 11.40
CA ALA A 560 16.58 16.53 11.59
C ALA A 560 16.89 16.92 13.04
N ALA A 561 16.36 16.17 14.02
CA ALA A 561 16.66 16.38 15.43
C ALA A 561 18.09 15.99 15.82
N THR A 562 18.71 15.06 15.08
CA THR A 562 20.07 14.54 15.33
C THR A 562 21.13 15.45 14.71
N THR A 563 21.03 15.72 13.41
CA THR A 563 22.05 16.46 12.65
C THR A 563 21.87 17.99 12.73
N LYS A 564 20.67 18.45 13.12
CA LYS A 564 20.26 19.87 13.09
C LYS A 564 20.35 20.50 11.69
N LYS A 565 20.36 19.68 10.64
CA LYS A 565 20.45 20.09 9.24
C LYS A 565 19.36 19.38 8.43
N ARG A 566 19.18 19.82 7.18
CA ARG A 566 18.51 18.96 6.19
C ARG A 566 19.49 17.83 5.87
N GLY A 567 19.01 16.59 5.97
CA GLY A 567 19.73 15.41 5.49
C GLY A 567 18.96 14.77 4.32
N ALA A 568 19.14 13.46 4.15
CA ALA A 568 18.35 12.64 3.25
C ALA A 568 17.86 11.39 3.98
N VAL A 569 16.59 11.04 3.77
CA VAL A 569 16.03 9.74 4.15
C VAL A 569 15.69 9.00 2.86
N ILE A 570 16.33 7.86 2.63
CA ILE A 570 16.04 6.96 1.51
C ILE A 570 15.25 5.78 2.07
N SER A 571 14.14 5.38 1.44
CA SER A 571 13.25 4.33 1.96
C SER A 571 12.95 3.29 0.87
N SER A 572 12.91 2.00 1.23
CA SER A 572 12.47 0.93 0.30
C SER A 572 10.99 1.08 -0.06
N PHE A 573 10.16 1.42 0.92
CA PHE A 573 8.80 1.92 0.72
C PHE A 573 8.85 3.37 0.18
N PRO A 574 8.37 3.68 -1.04
CA PRO A 574 8.28 5.04 -1.53
C PRO A 574 7.17 5.79 -0.78
N VAL A 575 7.49 6.95 -0.23
CA VAL A 575 6.57 7.73 0.60
C VAL A 575 5.98 8.88 -0.21
N ASP A 576 4.72 8.75 -0.62
CA ASP A 576 4.03 9.80 -1.36
C ASP A 576 3.58 10.96 -0.45
N ILE A 577 3.25 10.67 0.81
CA ILE A 577 2.75 11.66 1.77
C ILE A 577 3.93 12.27 2.52
N PRO A 578 4.15 13.59 2.49
CA PRO A 578 5.39 14.16 2.95
C PRO A 578 5.53 14.17 4.47
N LEU A 579 6.78 14.33 4.85
CA LEU A 579 7.29 14.11 6.19
C LEU A 579 7.18 15.36 7.09
N PHE A 580 6.71 16.52 6.59
CA PHE A 580 6.65 17.77 7.34
C PHE A 580 5.64 18.82 6.81
N TRP A 581 4.90 19.50 7.69
CA TRP A 581 4.30 20.81 7.36
C TRP A 581 4.35 21.92 8.45
N PRO A 582 4.38 21.73 9.79
CA PRO A 582 4.34 22.92 10.66
C PRO A 582 5.66 23.39 11.30
N LEU A 583 6.75 22.60 11.34
CA LEU A 583 7.90 23.00 12.19
C LEU A 583 8.79 24.13 11.65
N TRP A 584 8.78 24.40 10.35
CA TRP A 584 9.80 25.27 9.73
C TRP A 584 9.43 26.77 9.73
N ARG A 585 8.19 27.15 10.08
CA ARG A 585 7.86 28.57 10.30
C ARG A 585 8.45 29.17 11.59
N ARG A 586 9.10 28.36 12.45
CA ARG A 586 9.71 28.85 13.70
C ARG A 586 11.24 28.95 13.69
N LEU A 587 11.91 28.58 12.59
CA LEU A 587 13.38 28.63 12.49
C LEU A 587 13.88 29.58 11.38
N ALA A 588 12.98 30.36 10.78
CA ALA A 588 13.31 31.42 9.82
C ALA A 588 12.89 32.81 10.37
N GLY A 589 13.10 33.03 11.67
CA GLY A 589 12.92 34.31 12.36
C GLY A 589 14.16 34.67 13.15
#